data_AF-A0A6V7WDS9-F1
#
_entry.id   AF-A0A6V7WDS9-F1
#
_cell.length_a   1.000
_cell.length_b   1.000
_cell.length_c   1.000
_cell.angle_alpha   90.00
_cell.angle_beta   90.00
_cell.angle_gamma   90.00
#
_symmetry.space_group_name_H-M   'P 1'
#
loop_
_entity.id
_entity.type
_entity.pdbx_description
1 polymer ?
#
loop_
_entity_poly.entity_id
_entity_poly.type
_entity_poly.pdbx_seq_one_letter_code
_entity_poly.pdbx_strand_id
1 'polypeptide(L)'
;MSRISSPYSTSSSSSQSKPTNNLLNQNIIMEEDLLQDETLYFERNRIKQLKDERRDIQKKTFTKWCNTYLSRARMEVQDLFADLGDGIMLLKFLEIISGESLGKPNRGRMRVQKIENINKSLEFLKQKKIQLENIGQKI
;
A
#
# COMPACT_ATOMS: atom_id res chain seq x y z
N MET A 1 31.11 46.92 29.04
CA MET A 1 32.11 46.09 28.35
C MET A 1 32.69 45.11 29.38
N SER A 2 32.08 43.93 29.58
CA SER A 2 32.45 42.62 28.98
C SER A 2 33.85 42.16 29.45
N ARG A 3 34.09 41.02 30.13
CA ARG A 3 33.77 39.62 29.76
C ARG A 3 34.09 38.61 30.90
N ILE A 4 33.26 37.56 31.03
CA ILE A 4 33.54 36.08 31.06
C ILE A 4 34.45 35.58 32.22
N SER A 5 34.09 34.59 33.08
CA SER A 5 33.91 33.14 32.79
C SER A 5 33.38 32.36 34.02
N SER A 6 32.67 31.26 33.76
CA SER A 6 32.14 30.22 34.68
C SER A 6 33.22 29.45 35.47
N PRO A 7 32.85 28.72 36.56
CA PRO A 7 32.92 27.26 36.48
C PRO A 7 31.78 26.48 37.18
N TYR A 8 31.53 25.29 36.64
CA TYR A 8 30.74 24.13 37.12
C TYR A 8 30.74 23.91 38.66
N SER A 9 29.73 23.31 39.31
CA SER A 9 29.34 21.89 39.14
C SER A 9 28.05 21.52 39.93
N THR A 10 27.21 20.67 39.30
CA THR A 10 26.50 19.45 39.82
C THR A 10 25.66 19.53 41.10
N SER A 11 24.46 18.95 41.27
CA SER A 11 23.68 17.85 40.65
C SER A 11 22.34 17.81 41.41
N SER A 12 21.16 17.58 40.84
CA SER A 12 20.53 16.24 40.71
C SER A 12 19.09 16.43 40.16
N SER A 13 18.80 15.90 38.98
CA SER A 13 18.03 14.66 38.72
C SER A 13 16.49 14.80 38.70
N SER A 14 15.97 14.92 37.46
CA SER A 14 14.86 14.14 36.86
C SER A 14 13.50 14.08 37.59
N SER A 15 12.38 14.45 36.97
CA SER A 15 11.83 13.68 35.83
C SER A 15 10.84 14.50 34.98
N GLN A 16 11.08 14.56 33.68
CA GLN A 16 10.08 14.90 32.67
C GLN A 16 9.18 13.68 32.44
N SER A 17 7.92 13.75 32.85
CA SER A 17 6.87 12.88 32.33
C SER A 17 6.38 13.44 31.00
N LYS A 18 6.63 12.69 29.92
CA LYS A 18 6.04 12.93 28.59
C LYS A 18 4.53 12.70 28.68
N PRO A 19 3.68 13.49 27.99
CA PRO A 19 2.27 13.20 27.92
C PRO A 19 2.11 12.02 26.97
N THR A 20 1.79 10.85 27.51
CA THR A 20 1.34 9.70 26.73
C THR A 20 -0.09 9.41 27.14
N ASN A 21 -0.95 9.20 26.13
CA ASN A 21 -2.39 8.92 26.17
C ASN A 21 -3.29 10.14 25.91
N ASN A 22 -3.41 10.54 24.63
CA ASN A 22 -4.60 11.27 24.17
C ASN A 22 -5.08 10.93 22.75
N LEU A 23 -4.35 10.13 21.96
CA LEU A 23 -4.81 9.77 20.60
C LEU A 23 -5.86 8.65 20.60
N LEU A 24 -5.80 7.70 21.55
CA LEU A 24 -6.83 6.66 21.69
C LEU A 24 -8.12 7.21 22.30
N ASN A 25 -8.00 8.17 23.23
CA ASN A 25 -9.15 8.85 23.83
C ASN A 25 -9.86 9.78 22.83
N GLN A 26 -9.12 10.44 21.93
CA GLN A 26 -9.73 11.23 20.86
C GLN A 26 -10.52 10.36 19.86
N ASN A 27 -10.08 9.13 19.59
CA ASN A 27 -10.84 8.23 18.72
C ASN A 27 -12.13 7.73 19.38
N ILE A 28 -12.11 7.48 20.70
CA ILE A 28 -13.29 7.02 21.47
C ILE A 28 -14.32 8.16 21.61
N ILE A 29 -13.86 9.38 21.96
CA ILE A 29 -14.74 10.56 22.11
C ILE A 29 -15.40 10.93 20.76
N MET A 30 -14.71 10.75 19.64
CA MET A 30 -15.26 10.97 18.29
C MET A 30 -16.22 9.87 17.83
N GLU A 31 -16.21 8.68 18.45
CA GLU A 31 -17.08 7.55 18.10
C GLU A 31 -18.42 7.62 18.84
N GLU A 32 -18.42 8.20 20.05
CA GLU A 32 -19.60 8.32 20.92
C GLU A 32 -20.52 9.49 20.53
N ASP A 33 -19.97 10.66 20.16
CA ASP A 33 -20.75 11.83 19.67
C ASP A 33 -21.37 11.60 18.28
N LEU A 34 -20.86 10.64 17.51
CA LEU A 34 -21.34 10.34 16.14
C LEU A 34 -22.60 9.45 16.10
N LEU A 35 -22.98 8.85 17.23
CA LEU A 35 -24.17 8.00 17.35
C LEU A 35 -25.45 8.81 17.58
N GLN A 36 -25.33 10.11 17.86
CA GLN A 36 -26.47 10.99 18.17
C GLN A 36 -27.24 11.45 16.92
N ASP A 37 -26.62 11.39 15.74
CA ASP A 37 -27.22 11.76 14.46
C ASP A 37 -27.30 10.54 13.54
N GLU A 38 -28.45 9.86 13.58
CA GLU A 38 -28.76 8.68 12.75
C GLU A 38 -28.50 8.93 11.25
N THR A 39 -28.65 10.19 10.80
CA THR A 39 -28.42 10.60 9.41
C THR A 39 -26.94 10.50 9.05
N LEU A 40 -26.04 11.01 9.91
CA LEU A 40 -24.59 10.99 9.67
C LEU A 40 -24.02 9.57 9.73
N TYR A 41 -24.52 8.74 10.65
CA TYR A 41 -24.15 7.32 10.71
C TYR A 41 -24.56 6.58 9.44
N PHE A 42 -25.79 6.80 8.95
CA PHE A 42 -26.28 6.21 7.71
C PHE A 42 -25.47 6.68 6.50
N GLU A 43 -25.20 7.98 6.37
CA GLU A 43 -24.39 8.55 5.29
C GLU A 43 -22.97 7.98 5.29
N ARG A 44 -22.32 7.91 6.46
CA ARG A 44 -20.97 7.36 6.59
C ARG A 44 -20.92 5.88 6.18
N ASN A 45 -21.89 5.09 6.62
CA ASN A 45 -21.98 3.68 6.24
C ASN A 45 -22.26 3.50 4.75
N ARG A 46 -23.15 4.31 4.18
CA ARG A 46 -23.45 4.28 2.75
C ARG A 46 -22.25 4.66 1.90
N ILE A 47 -21.52 5.70 2.29
CA ILE A 47 -20.28 6.12 1.63
C ILE A 47 -19.22 5.02 1.71
N LYS A 48 -19.07 4.38 2.88
CA LYS A 48 -18.14 3.25 3.05
C LYS A 48 -18.49 2.08 2.13
N GLN A 49 -19.75 1.67 2.11
CA GLN A 49 -20.24 0.59 1.24
C GLN A 49 -19.99 0.89 -0.24
N LEU A 50 -20.32 2.10 -0.70
CA LEU A 50 -20.08 2.51 -2.09
C LEU A 50 -18.59 2.53 -2.43
N LYS A 51 -17.72 2.92 -1.51
CA LYS A 51 -16.27 2.87 -1.71
C LYS A 51 -15.77 1.43 -1.83
N ASP A 52 -16.26 0.53 -0.97
CA ASP A 52 -15.88 -0.88 -0.98
C ASP A 52 -16.35 -1.57 -2.27
N GLU A 53 -17.61 -1.36 -2.68
CA GLU A 53 -18.16 -1.86 -3.94
C GLU A 53 -17.33 -1.40 -5.14
N ARG A 54 -16.95 -0.12 -5.20
CA ARG A 54 -16.12 0.40 -6.29
C ARG A 54 -14.72 -0.21 -6.29
N ARG A 55 -14.10 -0.43 -5.12
CA ARG A 55 -12.80 -1.11 -5.04
C ARG A 55 -12.89 -2.55 -5.58
N ASP A 56 -13.96 -3.26 -5.23
CA ASP A 56 -14.18 -4.62 -5.71
C ASP A 56 -14.40 -4.67 -7.23
N ILE A 57 -15.17 -3.72 -7.77
CA ILE A 57 -15.36 -3.59 -9.22
C ILE A 57 -14.04 -3.30 -9.93
N GLN A 58 -13.22 -2.38 -9.40
CA GLN A 58 -11.90 -2.09 -9.97
C GLN A 58 -10.99 -3.32 -9.93
N LYS A 59 -10.93 -4.02 -8.79
CA LYS A 59 -10.16 -5.26 -8.65
C LYS A 59 -10.60 -6.28 -9.69
N LYS A 60 -11.90 -6.55 -9.81
CA LYS A 60 -12.45 -7.50 -10.80
C LYS A 60 -12.14 -7.10 -12.24
N THR A 61 -12.28 -5.82 -12.56
CA THR A 61 -12.00 -5.28 -13.90
C THR A 61 -10.53 -5.45 -14.24
N PHE A 62 -9.64 -5.09 -13.33
CA PHE A 62 -8.20 -5.24 -13.52
C PHE A 62 -7.78 -6.71 -13.65
N THR A 63 -8.28 -7.58 -12.77
CA THR A 63 -8.04 -9.03 -12.84
C THR A 63 -8.48 -9.59 -14.20
N LYS A 64 -9.68 -9.25 -14.66
CA LYS A 64 -10.19 -9.71 -15.96
C LYS A 64 -9.32 -9.19 -17.10
N TRP A 65 -8.91 -7.93 -17.03
CA TRP A 65 -7.99 -7.33 -18.01
C TRP A 65 -6.64 -8.06 -18.04
N CYS A 66 -6.00 -8.32 -16.89
CA CYS A 66 -4.78 -9.12 -16.81
C CYS A 66 -4.94 -10.51 -17.45
N ASN A 67 -6.05 -11.18 -17.19
CA ASN A 67 -6.34 -12.52 -17.73
C ASN A 67 -6.51 -12.53 -19.25
N THR A 68 -6.89 -11.41 -19.89
CA THR A 68 -6.91 -11.33 -21.38
C THR A 68 -5.53 -11.50 -22.02
N TYR A 69 -4.45 -11.22 -21.26
CA TYR A 69 -3.07 -11.39 -21.71
C TYR A 69 -2.47 -12.69 -21.17
N LEU A 70 -2.66 -12.98 -19.88
CA LEU A 70 -2.06 -14.14 -19.21
C LEU A 70 -2.62 -15.49 -19.70
N SER A 71 -3.87 -15.53 -20.16
CA SER A 71 -4.47 -16.74 -20.74
C SER A 71 -3.66 -17.29 -21.92
N ARG A 72 -3.04 -16.41 -22.72
CA ARG A 72 -2.15 -16.79 -23.83
C ARG A 72 -0.90 -17.55 -23.37
N ALA A 73 -0.46 -17.31 -22.13
CA ALA A 73 0.64 -17.99 -21.48
C ALA A 73 0.19 -19.17 -20.58
N ARG A 74 -1.09 -19.57 -20.66
CA ARG A 74 -1.72 -20.59 -19.78
C ARG A 74 -1.60 -20.24 -18.29
N MET A 75 -1.68 -18.96 -17.96
CA MET A 75 -1.70 -18.44 -16.59
C MET A 75 -3.01 -17.69 -16.36
N GLU A 76 -3.55 -17.74 -15.14
CA GLU A 76 -4.78 -17.05 -14.78
C GLU A 76 -4.68 -16.53 -13.35
N VAL A 77 -5.08 -15.29 -13.13
CA VAL A 77 -5.20 -14.64 -11.82
C VAL A 77 -6.60 -14.87 -11.27
N GLN A 78 -6.69 -15.49 -10.11
CA GLN A 78 -7.90 -15.63 -9.31
C GLN A 78 -7.92 -14.63 -8.15
N ASP A 79 -6.82 -14.50 -7.42
CA ASP A 79 -6.63 -13.44 -6.42
C ASP A 79 -5.40 -12.60 -6.76
N LEU A 80 -5.69 -11.35 -7.15
CA LEU A 80 -4.69 -10.38 -7.58
C LEU A 80 -3.51 -10.25 -6.61
N PHE A 81 -3.76 -10.27 -5.30
CA PHE A 81 -2.71 -10.06 -4.30
C PHE A 81 -1.89 -11.33 -4.05
N ALA A 82 -2.52 -12.50 -4.08
CA ALA A 82 -1.84 -13.76 -3.88
C ALA A 82 -1.03 -14.14 -5.13
N ASP A 83 -1.64 -14.05 -6.31
CA ASP A 83 -1.10 -14.57 -7.57
C ASP A 83 -0.03 -13.68 -8.18
N LEU A 84 -0.12 -12.36 -7.99
CA LEU A 84 0.95 -11.43 -8.40
C LEU A 84 2.01 -11.23 -7.31
N GLY A 85 1.76 -11.73 -6.09
CA GLY A 85 2.57 -11.46 -4.90
C GLY A 85 3.96 -12.13 -4.89
N ASP A 86 4.20 -13.12 -5.74
CA ASP A 86 5.53 -13.73 -5.92
C ASP A 86 6.34 -13.12 -7.08
N GLY A 87 5.71 -12.21 -7.84
CA GLY A 87 6.28 -11.50 -8.98
C GLY A 87 6.38 -12.31 -10.28
N ILE A 88 6.06 -13.61 -10.29
CA ILE A 88 6.25 -14.46 -11.49
C ILE A 88 5.21 -14.10 -12.56
N MET A 89 3.93 -14.08 -12.17
CA MET A 89 2.84 -13.71 -13.06
C MET A 89 2.92 -12.23 -13.45
N LEU A 90 3.39 -11.37 -12.55
CA LEU A 90 3.61 -9.96 -12.83
C LEU A 90 4.66 -9.76 -13.92
N LEU A 91 5.83 -10.41 -13.81
CA LEU A 91 6.87 -10.36 -14.85
C LEU A 91 6.32 -10.84 -16.20
N LYS A 92 5.59 -11.96 -16.21
CA LYS A 92 5.06 -12.51 -17.45
C LYS A 92 4.00 -11.60 -18.07
N PHE A 93 3.14 -11.01 -17.25
CA PHE A 93 2.17 -10.02 -17.68
C PHE A 93 2.85 -8.82 -18.34
N LEU A 94 3.87 -8.26 -17.68
CA LEU A 94 4.65 -7.12 -18.20
C LEU A 94 5.37 -7.45 -19.52
N GLU A 95 5.95 -8.64 -19.64
CA GLU A 95 6.57 -9.13 -20.88
C GLU A 95 5.56 -9.19 -22.04
N ILE A 96 4.35 -9.72 -21.79
CA ILE A 96 3.32 -9.85 -22.83
C ILE A 96 2.79 -8.48 -23.28
N ILE A 97 2.53 -7.56 -22.34
CA ILE A 97 1.96 -6.25 -22.70
C ILE A 97 2.99 -5.32 -23.33
N SER A 98 4.27 -5.45 -22.97
CA SER A 98 5.35 -4.62 -23.53
C SER A 98 5.93 -5.20 -24.82
N GLY A 99 5.78 -6.50 -25.06
CA GLY A 99 6.42 -7.19 -26.17
C GLY A 99 7.93 -7.39 -25.99
N GLU A 100 8.48 -7.07 -24.81
CA GLU A 100 9.91 -7.19 -24.49
C GLU A 100 10.16 -8.32 -23.49
N SER A 101 11.25 -9.06 -23.68
CA SER A 101 11.65 -10.12 -22.75
C SER A 101 12.20 -9.53 -21.45
N LEU A 102 11.58 -9.88 -20.31
CA LEU A 102 12.07 -9.48 -18.97
C LEU A 102 12.99 -10.55 -18.35
N GLY A 103 13.37 -11.56 -19.13
CA GLY A 103 14.19 -12.68 -18.68
C GLY A 103 13.40 -13.71 -17.87
N LYS A 104 14.06 -14.81 -17.50
CA LYS A 104 13.41 -15.91 -16.78
C LYS A 104 13.17 -15.52 -15.31
N PRO A 105 11.95 -15.65 -14.78
CA PRO A 105 11.67 -15.41 -13.37
C PRO A 105 12.34 -16.48 -12.49
N ASN A 106 12.71 -16.10 -11.26
CA ASN A 106 13.18 -17.02 -10.25
C ASN A 106 12.01 -17.85 -9.74
N ARG A 107 12.05 -19.18 -9.95
CA ARG A 107 10.96 -20.11 -9.55
C ARG A 107 11.11 -20.68 -8.14
N GLY A 108 12.10 -20.22 -7.39
CA GLY A 108 12.35 -20.74 -6.06
C GLY A 108 11.34 -20.21 -5.03
N ARG A 109 11.18 -20.94 -3.92
CA ARG A 109 10.14 -20.69 -2.92
C ARG A 109 10.56 -19.68 -1.85
N MET A 110 11.83 -19.25 -1.85
CA MET A 110 12.37 -18.38 -0.80
C MET A 110 11.85 -16.95 -0.95
N ARG A 111 11.66 -16.26 0.19
CA ARG A 111 11.24 -14.85 0.20
C ARG A 111 12.15 -13.96 -0.63
N VAL A 112 13.46 -14.17 -0.58
CA VAL A 112 14.43 -13.37 -1.35
C VAL A 112 14.18 -13.48 -2.86
N GLN A 113 13.84 -14.66 -3.37
CA GLN A 113 13.58 -14.87 -4.80
C GLN A 113 12.27 -14.22 -5.26
N LYS A 114 11.23 -14.26 -4.41
CA LYS A 114 9.98 -13.53 -4.66
C LYS A 114 10.23 -12.01 -4.73
N ILE A 115 11.00 -11.49 -3.78
CA ILE A 115 11.39 -10.07 -3.75
C ILE A 115 12.19 -9.70 -5.00
N GLU A 116 13.13 -10.54 -5.43
CA GLU A 116 13.88 -10.30 -6.67
C GLU A 116 12.99 -10.21 -7.90
N ASN A 117 11.99 -11.10 -8.05
CA ASN A 117 11.04 -11.03 -9.16
C ASN A 117 10.20 -9.75 -9.14
N ILE A 118 9.74 -9.34 -7.96
CA ILE A 118 9.01 -8.09 -7.77
C ILE A 118 9.91 -6.90 -8.10
N ASN A 119 11.14 -6.86 -7.58
CA ASN A 119 12.08 -5.78 -7.85
C ASN A 119 12.37 -5.62 -9.33
N LYS A 120 12.58 -6.72 -10.07
CA LYS A 120 12.72 -6.69 -11.53
C LYS A 120 11.50 -6.10 -12.22
N SER A 121 10.30 -6.49 -11.79
CA SER A 121 9.05 -5.94 -12.33
C SER A 121 8.94 -4.43 -12.08
N LEU A 122 9.25 -3.99 -10.86
CA LEU A 122 9.20 -2.58 -10.47
C LEU A 122 10.25 -1.75 -11.20
N GLU A 123 11.45 -2.29 -11.40
CA GLU A 123 12.51 -1.63 -12.16
C GLU A 123 12.09 -1.43 -13.63
N PHE A 124 11.51 -2.46 -14.25
CA PHE A 124 10.97 -2.37 -15.60
C PHE A 124 9.88 -1.28 -15.72
N LEU A 125 8.94 -1.24 -14.77
CA LEU A 125 7.88 -0.21 -14.74
C LEU A 125 8.45 1.21 -14.63
N LYS A 126 9.49 1.40 -13.80
CA LYS A 126 10.19 2.69 -13.67
C LYS A 126 10.88 3.09 -14.98
N GLN A 127 11.56 2.15 -15.64
CA GLN A 127 12.24 2.41 -16.91
C GLN A 127 11.26 2.82 -18.02
N LYS A 128 10.10 2.16 -18.09
CA LYS A 128 9.06 2.47 -19.09
C LYS A 128 8.26 3.74 -18.77
N LYS A 129 8.56 4.44 -17.67
CA LYS A 129 7.81 5.62 -17.19
C LYS A 129 6.30 5.35 -17.11
N ILE A 130 5.90 4.11 -16.85
CA ILE A 130 4.50 3.76 -16.70
C ILE A 130 4.05 4.39 -15.38
N GLN A 131 3.39 5.53 -15.48
CA GLN A 131 2.69 6.14 -14.36
C GLN A 131 1.53 5.22 -14.00
N LEU A 132 1.69 4.49 -12.91
CA LEU A 132 0.62 3.67 -12.30
C LEU A 132 -0.54 4.52 -11.76
N GLU A 133 -0.52 5.83 -12.03
CA GLU A 133 -1.50 6.83 -11.58
C GLU A 133 -2.93 6.42 -11.96
N ASN A 134 -3.15 5.72 -13.08
CA ASN A 134 -4.48 5.28 -13.48
C ASN A 134 -4.88 3.85 -13.03
N ILE A 135 -3.99 3.13 -12.35
CA ILE A 135 -4.35 1.87 -11.64
C ILE A 135 -4.82 2.21 -10.21
N GLY A 136 -4.54 3.42 -9.72
CA GLY A 136 -4.85 3.86 -8.35
C GLY A 136 -5.74 5.11 -8.18
N GLN A 137 -6.13 5.86 -9.21
CA GLN A 137 -6.64 7.22 -8.97
C GLN A 137 -7.98 7.58 -9.63
N LYS A 138 -9.06 7.47 -8.85
CA LYS A 138 -9.94 8.59 -8.39
C LYS A 138 -11.23 8.01 -7.78
N ILE A 139 -11.23 7.74 -6.48
CA ILE A 139 -12.43 7.67 -5.62
C ILE A 139 -12.11 8.26 -4.25
#